data_AF-A0A2E8XLJ3-F1
#
_entry.id   AF-A0A2E8XLJ3-F1
#
_cell.length_a   1.000
_cell.length_b   1.000
_cell.length_c   1.000
_cell.angle_alpha   90.00
_cell.angle_beta   90.00
_cell.angle_gamma   90.00
#
_symmetry.space_group_name_H-M   'P 1'
#
loop_
_entity.id
_entity.type
_entity.pdbx_description
1 polymer ?
#
loop_
_entity_poly.entity_id
_entity_poly.type
_entity_poly.pdbx_seq_one_letter_code
_entity_poly.pdbx_strand_id
1 'polypeptide(L)' 'MVNEVSSIKLFRTSEHPCSYISDQNATTIFLDPATKISQKLNSALTNKG' A
#
# COMPACT_ATOMS: atom_id res chain seq x y z
N MET A 1 19.37 -17.99 11.71
CA MET A 1 18.98 -17.28 10.47
C MET A 1 17.91 -16.29 10.85
N VAL A 2 18.20 -14.99 10.85
CA VAL A 2 17.21 -13.97 11.20
C VAL A 2 16.30 -13.84 9.99
N ASN A 3 15.08 -14.37 10.08
CA ASN A 3 14.02 -14.00 9.15
C ASN A 3 13.66 -12.55 9.46
N GLU A 4 14.37 -11.60 8.85
CA GLU A 4 13.87 -10.24 8.79
C GLU A 4 12.59 -10.27 7.95
N VAL A 5 11.44 -10.21 8.63
CA VAL A 5 10.19 -9.87 7.99
C VAL A 5 10.39 -8.47 7.43
N SER A 6 10.62 -8.35 6.12
CA SER A 6 10.73 -7.08 5.44
C SER A 6 9.40 -6.34 5.57
N SER A 7 9.26 -5.52 6.60
CA SER A 7 8.04 -4.77 6.86
C SER A 7 7.98 -3.56 5.94
N ILE A 8 6.95 -3.46 5.12
CA ILE A 8 6.67 -2.25 4.33
C ILE A 8 5.85 -1.31 5.20
N LYS A 9 6.31 -0.06 5.33
CA LYS A 9 5.56 1.00 6.00
C LYS A 9 4.63 1.67 5.00
N LEU A 10 3.34 1.69 5.34
CA LEU A 10 2.30 2.37 4.57
C LEU A 10 1.74 3.52 5.39
N PHE A 11 1.49 4.65 4.73
CA PHE A 11 0.77 5.79 5.29
C PHE A 11 -0.60 5.85 4.64
N ARG A 12 -1.60 6.34 5.37
CA ARG A 12 -2.94 6.55 4.81
C ARG A 12 -3.47 7.94 5.14
N THR A 13 -4.24 8.51 4.23
CA THR A 13 -5.07 9.68 4.54
C THR A 13 -6.31 9.28 5.33
N SER A 14 -6.93 10.24 5.99
CA SER A 14 -8.28 10.07 6.54
C SER A 14 -9.28 9.75 5.43
N GLU A 15 -10.37 9.08 5.80
CA GLU A 15 -11.48 8.82 4.90
C GLU A 15 -12.09 10.15 4.40
N HIS A 16 -12.43 10.17 3.12
CA HIS A 16 -13.06 11.29 2.43
C HIS A 16 -13.99 10.79 1.34
N PRO A 17 -14.99 11.56 0.89
CA PRO A 17 -15.83 11.16 -0.24
C PRO A 17 -15.00 10.85 -1.48
N CYS A 18 -15.32 9.75 -2.16
CA CYS A 18 -14.62 9.33 -3.36
C CYS A 18 -14.94 10.29 -4.52
N SER A 19 -13.89 10.79 -5.19
CA SER A 19 -14.04 11.71 -6.31
C SER A 19 -14.55 11.06 -7.60
N TYR A 20 -14.43 9.73 -7.72
CA TYR A 20 -14.74 8.99 -8.94
C TYR A 20 -16.02 8.16 -8.87
N ILE A 21 -16.48 7.82 -7.66
CA ILE A 21 -17.63 6.96 -7.44
C ILE A 21 -18.54 7.60 -6.41
N SER A 22 -19.75 7.96 -6.84
CA SER A 22 -20.77 8.54 -5.95
C SER A 22 -21.09 7.60 -4.80
N ASP A 23 -21.41 8.19 -3.64
CA ASP A 23 -21.82 7.50 -2.41
C ASP A 23 -20.81 6.49 -1.85
N GLN A 24 -19.53 6.61 -2.23
CA GLN A 24 -18.44 5.84 -1.63
C GLN A 24 -17.42 6.75 -0.94
N ASN A 25 -16.76 6.23 0.08
CA ASN A 25 -15.60 6.86 0.71
C ASN A 25 -14.31 6.27 0.14
N ALA A 26 -13.27 7.10 0.11
CA ALA A 26 -11.93 6.76 -0.30
C ALA A 26 -10.93 7.07 0.82
N THR A 27 -9.81 6.34 0.79
CA THR A 27 -8.59 6.65 1.51
C THR A 27 -7.43 6.46 0.54
N THR A 28 -6.37 7.24 0.70
CA THR A 28 -5.19 7.17 -0.16
C THR A 28 -4.06 6.52 0.60
N ILE A 29 -3.51 5.44 0.06
CA ILE A 29 -2.32 4.78 0.60
C ILE A 29 -1.06 5.36 -0.05
N PHE A 30 -0.10 5.76 0.76
CA PHE A 30 1.22 6.21 0.34
C PHE A 30 2.30 5.24 0.83
N LEU A 31 3.29 5.01 -0.02
CA LEU A 31 4.52 4.30 0.31
C LEU A 31 5.61 5.33 0.60
N ASP A 32 6.55 5.02 1.49
CA ASP A 32 7.80 5.79 1.59
C ASP A 32 8.55 5.71 0.24
N PRO A 33 8.83 6.85 -0.43
CA PRO A 33 9.55 6.88 -1.72
C PRO A 33 10.94 6.21 -1.67
N ALA A 34 11.59 6.16 -0.50
CA ALA A 34 12.88 5.50 -0.34
C ALA A 34 12.77 3.97 -0.35
N THR A 35 11.55 3.41 -0.21
CA THR A 35 11.33 1.96 -0.22
C THR A 35 11.59 1.39 -1.62
N LYS A 36 12.60 0.53 -1.74
CA LYS A 36 12.88 -0.19 -2.98
C LYS A 36 11.90 -1.35 -3.16
N ILE A 37 10.94 -1.18 -4.07
CA ILE A 37 10.02 -2.25 -4.46
C ILE A 37 10.63 -3.04 -5.61
N SER A 38 10.97 -4.31 -5.37
CA SER A 38 11.37 -5.24 -6.43
C SER A 38 10.14 -5.83 -7.13
N GLN A 39 10.31 -6.29 -8.37
CA GLN A 39 9.24 -6.99 -9.10
C GLN A 39 8.73 -8.21 -8.32
N LYS A 40 9.62 -9.01 -7.72
CA LYS A 40 9.26 -10.17 -6.92
C LYS A 40 8.36 -9.79 -5.73
N LEU A 41 8.71 -8.70 -5.04
CA LEU A 41 7.92 -8.17 -3.92
C LEU A 41 6.55 -7.68 -4.40
N ASN A 42 6.51 -6.90 -5.49
CA ASN A 42 5.27 -6.39 -6.05
C ASN A 42 4.32 -7.54 -6.44
N SER A 43 4.83 -8.56 -7.15
CA SER A 43 4.05 -9.75 -7.50
C SER A 43 3.52 -10.49 -6.26
N ALA A 44 4.33 -10.60 -5.20
CA ALA A 44 3.90 -11.21 -3.96
C ALA A 44 2.80 -10.41 -3.24
N LEU A 45 2.84 -9.08 -3.32
CA LEU A 45 1.79 -8.21 -2.76
C LEU A 45 0.50 -8.28 -3.58
N THR A 46 0.58 -8.24 -4.91
CA THR A 46 -0.58 -8.39 -5.80
C THR A 46 -1.31 -9.72 -5.57
N ASN A 47 -0.57 -10.81 -5.40
CA ASN A 47 -1.17 -12.13 -5.14
C ASN A 47 -1.84 -12.25 -3.76
N LYS A 48 -1.63 -11.27 -2.87
CA LYS A 48 -2.28 -11.21 -1.54
C LYS A 48 -3.50 -10.27 -1.51
N GLY A 49 -3.78 -9.59 -2.62
CA GLY A 49 -4.94 -8.70 -2.80
C GLY A 49 -6.17 -9.45 -3.29
#